data_AF-A0A497KXL9-F1
#
_entry.id   AF-A0A497KXL9-F1
#
_cell.length_a   1.000
_cell.length_b   1.000
_cell.length_c   1.000
_cell.angle_alpha   90.00
_cell.angle_beta   90.00
_cell.angle_gamma   90.00
#
_symmetry.space_group_name_H-M   'P 1'
#
loop_
_entity.id
_entity.type
_entity.pdbx_description
1 polymer ?
#
loop_
_entity_poly.entity_id
_entity_poly.type
_entity_poly.pdbx_seq_one_letter_code
_entity_poly.pdbx_strand_id
1 'polypeptide(L)'
;VRIETSRGVASRSVSYNVLLAQAGGFAVDLEATPLDVSILTPSEGLLAHTNHLIGPRALKVRDIFVKRYPDSVYRLYRAETALEAEWGEITMQTLMEILRDHYGKPHSICCHPDPREPEDFRGATLASIIIDLDERRMHITRGPPCQAEYREITLE
;
A
#
# COMPACT_ATOMS: atom_id res chain seq x y z
N VAL A 1 6.00 46.76 -10.78
CA VAL A 1 6.40 45.57 -11.57
C VAL A 1 5.49 44.42 -11.16
N ARG A 2 4.53 44.04 -12.00
CA ARG A 2 3.75 42.81 -11.79
C ARG A 2 4.68 41.65 -12.11
N ILE A 3 4.87 40.75 -11.15
CA ILE A 3 5.57 39.49 -11.39
C ILE A 3 4.52 38.51 -11.90
N GLU A 4 4.38 38.41 -13.22
CA GLU A 4 3.72 37.27 -13.85
C GLU A 4 4.64 36.07 -13.71
N THR A 5 4.30 35.15 -12.81
CA THR A 5 4.95 33.85 -12.77
C THR A 5 4.34 32.97 -13.83
N SER A 6 4.95 32.92 -15.02
CA SER A 6 4.80 31.79 -15.95
C SER A 6 5.49 30.56 -15.37
N ARG A 7 4.99 30.04 -14.24
CA ARG A 7 5.35 28.70 -13.78
C ARG A 7 4.68 27.74 -14.73
N GLY A 8 5.43 27.22 -15.69
CA GLY A 8 5.09 25.95 -16.33
C GLY A 8 5.02 24.90 -15.23
N VAL A 9 3.84 24.68 -14.67
CA VAL A 9 3.57 23.53 -13.81
C VAL A 9 3.67 22.35 -14.76
N ALA A 10 4.78 21.62 -14.70
CA ALA A 10 4.90 20.37 -15.42
C ALA A 10 3.69 19.51 -15.03
N SER A 11 2.94 19.05 -16.03
CA SER A 11 1.84 18.13 -15.78
C SER A 11 2.40 16.88 -15.11
N ARG A 12 1.67 16.36 -14.12
CA ARG A 12 2.03 15.11 -13.46
C ARG A 12 2.16 14.02 -14.53
N SER A 13 3.33 13.38 -14.63
CA SER A 13 3.62 12.37 -15.67
C SER A 13 3.56 10.92 -15.16
N VAL A 14 3.46 10.73 -13.85
CA VAL A 14 3.45 9.42 -13.18
C VAL A 14 2.24 9.27 -12.28
N SER A 15 1.78 8.03 -12.12
CA SER A 15 0.76 7.69 -11.12
C SER A 15 1.42 7.24 -9.82
N TYR A 16 0.82 7.58 -8.69
CA TYR A 16 1.26 7.13 -7.37
C TYR A 16 0.11 7.13 -6.38
N ASN A 17 0.32 6.43 -5.27
CA ASN A 17 -0.63 6.29 -4.18
C ASN A 17 -0.02 6.91 -2.91
N VAL A 18 -0.83 7.62 -2.12
CA VAL A 18 -0.43 8.22 -0.84
C VAL A 18 -1.48 7.95 0.21
N LEU A 19 -1.14 7.09 1.17
CA LEU A 19 -1.92 6.90 2.39
C LEU A 19 -1.51 7.94 3.44
N LEU A 20 -2.47 8.71 3.94
CA LEU A 20 -2.32 9.62 5.06
C LEU A 20 -3.20 9.13 6.20
N ALA A 21 -2.67 9.09 7.41
CA ALA A 21 -3.40 8.72 8.60
C ALA A 21 -2.94 9.54 9.79
N GLN A 22 -3.85 9.75 10.75
CA GLN A 22 -3.59 10.49 11.98
C GLN A 22 -4.12 9.71 13.19
N ALA A 23 -3.42 9.86 14.32
CA ALA A 23 -3.95 9.52 15.64
C ALA A 23 -5.36 10.10 15.84
N GLY A 24 -6.23 9.34 16.49
CA GLY A 24 -7.65 9.68 16.64
C GLY A 24 -8.56 9.21 15.49
N GLY A 25 -8.06 8.35 14.59
CA GLY A 25 -8.91 7.51 13.72
C GLY A 25 -9.27 8.10 12.35
N PHE A 26 -8.52 9.09 11.83
CA PHE A 26 -8.72 9.57 10.47
C PHE A 26 -7.66 9.02 9.52
N ALA A 27 -8.09 8.43 8.39
CA ALA A 27 -7.22 8.01 7.30
C ALA A 27 -7.84 8.35 5.94
N VAL A 28 -6.99 8.62 4.96
CA VAL A 28 -7.37 8.87 3.57
C VAL A 28 -6.28 8.34 2.65
N ASP A 29 -6.69 7.69 1.58
CA ASP A 29 -5.80 7.22 0.53
C ASP A 29 -6.03 8.02 -0.76
N LEU A 30 -4.94 8.57 -1.28
CA LEU A 30 -4.93 9.44 -2.45
C LEU A 30 -4.30 8.71 -3.62
N GLU A 31 -5.13 8.34 -4.58
CA GLU A 31 -4.70 7.69 -5.80
C GLU A 31 -4.57 8.76 -6.91
N ALA A 32 -3.33 9.18 -7.16
CA ALA A 32 -3.03 10.25 -8.09
C ALA A 32 -2.66 9.71 -9.47
N THR A 33 -3.35 10.20 -10.50
CA THR A 33 -3.05 9.97 -11.92
C THR A 33 -2.64 11.30 -12.58
N PRO A 34 -2.06 11.29 -13.80
CA PRO A 34 -1.82 12.51 -14.57
C PRO A 34 -3.05 13.42 -14.76
N LEU A 35 -4.26 12.85 -14.75
CA LEU A 35 -5.49 13.58 -15.06
C LEU A 35 -6.23 14.08 -13.81
N ASP A 36 -6.25 13.30 -12.74
CA ASP A 36 -7.06 13.56 -11.55
C ASP A 36 -6.53 12.77 -10.34
N VAL A 37 -7.12 13.00 -9.17
CA VAL A 37 -6.84 12.28 -7.93
C VAL A 37 -8.14 11.67 -7.40
N SER A 38 -8.20 10.34 -7.27
CA SER A 38 -9.25 9.68 -6.49
C SER A 38 -8.92 9.81 -5.01
N ILE A 39 -9.96 10.05 -4.19
CA ILE A 39 -9.87 10.09 -2.74
C ILE A 39 -10.65 8.89 -2.23
N LEU A 40 -9.96 8.01 -1.53
CA LEU A 40 -10.53 6.82 -0.89
C LEU A 40 -10.53 7.03 0.62
N THR A 41 -11.65 6.71 1.25
CA THR A 41 -11.81 6.76 2.71
C THR A 41 -12.09 5.35 3.23
N PRO A 42 -11.71 5.04 4.47
CA PRO A 42 -12.05 3.76 5.07
C PRO A 42 -13.55 3.45 5.00
N SER A 43 -13.89 2.20 4.67
CA SER A 43 -15.25 1.68 4.77
C SER A 43 -15.35 0.89 6.06
N GLU A 44 -16.31 1.21 6.92
CA GLU A 44 -16.39 0.64 8.27
C GLU A 44 -15.01 0.69 8.96
N GLY A 45 -14.31 1.82 8.91
CA GLY A 45 -12.98 1.97 9.53
C GLY A 45 -11.83 1.16 8.93
N LEU A 46 -12.06 0.36 7.88
CA LEU A 46 -11.04 -0.42 7.17
C LEU A 46 -10.68 0.18 5.82
N LEU A 47 -9.39 0.13 5.49
CA LEU A 47 -8.88 0.50 4.18
C LEU A 47 -7.64 -0.33 3.86
N ALA A 48 -7.67 -1.01 2.71
CA ALA A 48 -6.49 -1.64 2.13
C ALA A 48 -6.29 -1.11 0.71
N HIS A 49 -5.04 -1.09 0.26
CA HIS A 49 -4.70 -0.72 -1.11
C HIS A 49 -3.50 -1.53 -1.57
N THR A 50 -3.40 -1.75 -2.88
CA THR A 50 -2.21 -2.35 -3.51
C THR A 50 -1.64 -1.41 -4.57
N ASN A 51 -1.37 -1.88 -5.78
CA ASN A 51 -0.66 -1.09 -6.79
C ASN A 51 -1.52 -0.77 -8.02
N HIS A 52 -2.71 -1.36 -8.10
CA HIS A 52 -3.65 -1.12 -9.20
C HIS A 52 -4.66 -0.05 -8.80
N LEU A 53 -5.25 0.59 -9.80
CA LEU A 53 -6.19 1.66 -9.55
C LEU A 53 -7.58 1.11 -9.22
N ILE A 54 -8.18 1.60 -8.14
CA ILE A 54 -9.54 1.22 -7.68
C ILE A 54 -10.47 2.43 -7.50
N GLY A 55 -9.93 3.65 -7.51
CA GLY A 55 -10.72 4.83 -7.26
C GLY A 55 -11.64 5.23 -8.41
N PRO A 56 -12.78 5.89 -8.13
CA PRO A 56 -13.79 6.19 -9.13
C PRO A 56 -13.29 7.15 -10.22
N ARG A 57 -12.27 7.98 -9.93
CA ARG A 57 -11.70 8.91 -10.92
C ARG A 57 -10.66 8.25 -11.81
N ALA A 58 -10.13 7.09 -11.41
CA ALA A 58 -9.21 6.30 -12.22
C ALA A 58 -9.88 5.65 -13.45
N LEU A 59 -11.22 5.54 -13.50
CA LEU A 59 -11.93 5.02 -14.67
C LEU A 59 -11.66 5.82 -15.97
N LYS A 60 -11.15 7.05 -15.84
CA LYS A 60 -10.75 7.91 -16.96
C LYS A 60 -9.35 7.57 -17.51
N VAL A 61 -8.61 6.69 -16.86
CA VAL A 61 -7.28 6.27 -17.28
C VAL A 61 -7.24 4.77 -17.53
N ARG A 62 -6.37 4.34 -18.44
CA ARG A 62 -6.11 2.93 -18.67
C ARG A 62 -5.05 2.45 -17.68
N ASP A 63 -5.45 1.66 -16.69
CA ASP A 63 -4.49 0.97 -15.82
C ASP A 63 -3.75 -0.11 -16.61
N ILE A 64 -2.47 0.15 -16.92
CA ILE A 64 -1.59 -0.81 -17.58
C ILE A 64 -0.78 -1.64 -16.59
N PHE A 65 -0.82 -1.31 -15.29
CA PHE A 65 -0.09 -2.02 -14.24
C PHE A 65 -0.61 -3.43 -14.08
N VAL A 66 -1.94 -3.61 -13.96
CA VAL A 66 -2.59 -4.93 -13.78
C VAL A 66 -2.26 -5.90 -14.91
N LYS A 67 -2.01 -5.41 -16.12
CA LYS A 67 -1.59 -6.27 -17.24
C LYS A 67 -0.23 -6.90 -17.02
N ARG A 68 0.68 -6.20 -16.33
CA ARG A 68 2.03 -6.67 -16.04
C ARG A 68 2.11 -7.38 -14.69
N TYR A 69 1.34 -6.91 -13.72
CA TYR A 69 1.34 -7.38 -12.33
C TYR A 69 -0.11 -7.63 -11.87
N PRO A 70 -0.75 -8.70 -12.38
CA PRO A 70 -2.13 -9.03 -12.02
C PRO A 70 -2.26 -9.45 -10.55
N ASP A 71 -1.15 -9.74 -9.88
CA ASP A 71 -1.09 -10.09 -8.46
C ASP A 71 -1.64 -9.01 -7.53
N SER A 72 -1.55 -7.74 -7.96
CA SER A 72 -2.13 -6.60 -7.26
C SER A 72 -3.60 -6.82 -6.89
N VAL A 73 -4.38 -7.46 -7.79
CA VAL A 73 -5.82 -7.66 -7.61
C VAL A 73 -6.10 -8.65 -6.49
N TYR A 74 -5.49 -9.84 -6.53
CA TYR A 74 -5.76 -10.84 -5.49
C TYR A 74 -5.11 -10.45 -4.16
N ARG A 75 -3.96 -9.75 -4.16
CA ARG A 75 -3.35 -9.26 -2.91
C ARG A 75 -4.27 -8.28 -2.18
N LEU A 76 -4.97 -7.42 -2.93
CA LEU A 76 -5.97 -6.53 -2.35
C LEU A 76 -7.10 -7.33 -1.71
N TYR A 77 -7.73 -8.23 -2.49
CA TYR A 77 -8.81 -9.08 -1.99
C TYR A 77 -8.39 -9.87 -0.73
N ARG A 78 -7.16 -10.42 -0.71
CA ARG A 78 -6.61 -11.14 0.44
C ARG A 78 -6.46 -10.25 1.68
N ALA A 79 -5.91 -9.05 1.52
CA ALA A 79 -5.75 -8.11 2.62
C ALA A 79 -7.11 -7.64 3.16
N GLU A 80 -8.05 -7.28 2.29
CA GLU A 80 -9.40 -6.86 2.68
C GLU A 80 -10.13 -7.97 3.43
N THR A 81 -10.17 -9.19 2.85
CA THR A 81 -10.83 -10.34 3.48
C THR A 81 -10.26 -10.64 4.86
N ALA A 82 -8.93 -10.54 5.03
CA ALA A 82 -8.29 -10.81 6.30
C ALA A 82 -8.52 -9.70 7.35
N LEU A 83 -8.61 -8.43 6.93
CA LEU A 83 -8.99 -7.32 7.81
C LEU A 83 -10.46 -7.43 8.25
N GLU A 84 -11.35 -7.74 7.30
CA GLU A 84 -12.79 -7.91 7.57
C GLU A 84 -13.07 -9.09 8.49
N ALA A 85 -12.33 -10.21 8.35
CA ALA A 85 -12.50 -11.39 9.19
C ALA A 85 -12.21 -11.13 10.68
N GLU A 86 -11.33 -10.19 10.97
CA GLU A 86 -10.88 -9.83 12.32
C GLU A 86 -11.44 -8.45 12.74
N TRP A 87 -12.48 -7.96 12.06
CA TRP A 87 -13.04 -6.64 12.31
C TRP A 87 -13.49 -6.47 13.77
N GLY A 88 -13.08 -5.37 14.40
CA GLY A 88 -13.31 -5.10 15.82
C GLY A 88 -12.33 -5.75 16.79
N GLU A 89 -11.53 -6.72 16.33
CA GLU A 89 -10.56 -7.47 17.14
C GLU A 89 -9.14 -7.43 16.52
N ILE A 90 -8.88 -6.46 15.61
CA ILE A 90 -7.58 -6.33 14.94
C ILE A 90 -6.49 -6.06 15.97
N THR A 91 -5.53 -6.98 16.04
CA THR A 91 -4.35 -6.86 16.88
C THR A 91 -3.09 -6.61 16.05
N MET A 92 -2.00 -6.26 16.72
CA MET A 92 -0.68 -6.21 16.09
C MET A 92 -0.31 -7.56 15.42
N GLN A 93 -0.68 -8.68 16.04
CA GLN A 93 -0.44 -10.02 15.49
C GLN A 93 -1.24 -10.25 14.21
N THR A 94 -2.51 -9.83 14.18
CA THR A 94 -3.37 -9.87 12.99
C THR A 94 -2.70 -9.16 11.81
N LEU A 95 -2.20 -7.94 12.02
CA LEU A 95 -1.51 -7.17 10.98
C LEU A 95 -0.21 -7.84 10.52
N MET A 96 0.58 -8.40 11.44
CA MET A 96 1.78 -9.16 11.08
C MET A 96 1.47 -10.40 10.24
N GLU A 97 0.39 -11.11 10.53
CA GLU A 97 -0.05 -12.29 9.77
C GLU A 97 -0.52 -11.93 8.36
N ILE A 98 -1.29 -10.86 8.22
CA ILE A 98 -1.70 -10.33 6.90
C ILE A 98 -0.48 -9.99 6.06
N LEU A 99 0.48 -9.27 6.62
CA LEU A 99 1.72 -8.89 5.92
C LEU A 99 2.65 -10.08 5.64
N ARG A 100 2.44 -11.23 6.31
CA ARG A 100 3.14 -12.50 6.10
C ARG A 100 2.43 -13.44 5.12
N ASP A 101 1.23 -13.11 4.65
CA ASP A 101 0.44 -13.98 3.77
C ASP A 101 1.21 -14.36 2.49
N HIS A 102 1.17 -15.67 2.17
CA HIS A 102 1.85 -16.28 1.02
C HIS A 102 0.90 -16.78 -0.06
N TYR A 103 -0.37 -16.38 -0.04
CA TYR A 103 -1.29 -16.73 -1.13
C TYR A 103 -0.80 -16.13 -2.45
N GLY A 104 -0.54 -16.97 -3.45
CA GLY A 104 0.03 -16.53 -4.73
C GLY A 104 1.56 -16.43 -4.78
N LYS A 105 2.30 -17.00 -3.82
CA LYS A 105 3.78 -17.05 -3.83
C LYS A 105 4.31 -17.50 -5.21
N PRO A 106 5.30 -16.81 -5.81
CA PRO A 106 6.16 -15.77 -5.22
C PRO A 106 5.58 -14.35 -5.15
N HIS A 107 4.45 -14.07 -5.80
CA HIS A 107 3.87 -12.72 -5.93
C HIS A 107 2.81 -12.40 -4.85
N SER A 108 2.90 -13.05 -3.70
CA SER A 108 2.02 -12.87 -2.53
C SER A 108 2.22 -11.52 -1.83
N ILE A 109 1.40 -11.20 -0.82
CA ILE A 109 1.57 -9.98 0.02
C ILE A 109 2.99 -9.93 0.59
N CYS A 110 3.43 -11.04 1.21
CA CYS A 110 4.83 -11.27 1.50
C CYS A 110 5.51 -11.77 0.21
N CYS A 111 6.05 -10.86 -0.60
CA CYS A 111 6.60 -11.14 -1.93
C CYS A 111 8.03 -11.72 -1.84
N HIS A 112 8.32 -12.70 -2.68
CA HIS A 112 9.63 -13.38 -2.76
C HIS A 112 10.18 -13.34 -4.20
N PRO A 113 11.51 -13.41 -4.40
CA PRO A 113 12.09 -13.50 -5.73
C PRO A 113 11.54 -14.71 -6.52
N ASP A 114 11.08 -14.47 -7.75
CA ASP A 114 10.76 -15.54 -8.70
C ASP A 114 12.01 -15.95 -9.49
N PRO A 115 12.55 -17.17 -9.33
CA PRO A 115 13.74 -17.60 -10.09
C PRO A 115 13.50 -17.68 -11.61
N ARG A 116 12.24 -17.69 -12.07
CA ARG A 116 11.87 -17.72 -13.49
C ARG A 116 11.99 -16.36 -14.16
N GLU A 117 11.96 -15.27 -13.39
CA GLU A 117 12.15 -13.91 -13.89
C GLU A 117 13.66 -13.62 -14.06
N PRO A 118 14.04 -12.74 -15.02
CA PRO A 118 15.41 -12.24 -15.09
C PRO A 118 15.78 -11.53 -13.79
N GLU A 119 17.06 -11.61 -13.39
CA GLU A 119 17.53 -11.16 -12.07
C GLU A 119 17.09 -9.73 -11.72
N ASP A 120 17.23 -8.78 -12.65
CA ASP A 120 16.86 -7.37 -12.47
C ASP A 120 15.35 -7.12 -12.30
N PHE A 121 14.51 -8.11 -12.62
CA PHE A 121 13.05 -8.03 -12.49
C PHE A 121 12.49 -8.83 -11.30
N ARG A 122 13.35 -9.47 -10.52
CA ARG A 122 12.92 -10.24 -9.34
C ARG A 122 12.53 -9.30 -8.20
N GLY A 123 11.23 -9.09 -8.04
CA GLY A 123 10.68 -8.35 -6.91
C GLY A 123 10.74 -9.16 -5.60
N ALA A 124 10.82 -8.46 -4.47
CA ALA A 124 10.70 -9.03 -3.13
C ALA A 124 10.20 -7.97 -2.13
N THR A 125 9.56 -8.41 -1.05
CA THR A 125 9.30 -7.54 0.10
C THR A 125 10.63 -7.25 0.80
N LEU A 126 11.10 -6.00 0.74
CA LEU A 126 12.39 -5.58 1.32
C LEU A 126 12.28 -5.01 2.73
N ALA A 127 11.08 -4.58 3.11
CA ALA A 127 10.75 -4.12 4.45
C ALA A 127 9.26 -4.30 4.71
N SER A 128 8.89 -4.38 5.98
CA SER A 128 7.50 -4.36 6.41
C SER A 128 7.37 -3.49 7.65
N ILE A 129 6.33 -2.66 7.70
CA ILE A 129 6.13 -1.62 8.70
C ILE A 129 4.68 -1.66 9.17
N ILE A 130 4.47 -1.63 10.48
CA ILE A 130 3.18 -1.42 11.12
C ILE A 130 3.33 -0.24 12.07
N ILE A 131 2.38 0.69 12.07
CA ILE A 131 2.44 1.91 12.88
C ILE A 131 1.18 2.00 13.73
N ASP A 132 1.35 2.02 15.05
CA ASP A 132 0.33 2.46 15.99
C ASP A 132 0.47 3.98 16.17
N LEU A 133 -0.50 4.72 15.64
CA LEU A 133 -0.47 6.19 15.62
C LEU A 133 -0.85 6.80 16.97
N ASP A 134 -1.70 6.13 17.76
CA ASP A 134 -2.16 6.64 19.05
C ASP A 134 -1.06 6.47 20.11
N GLU A 135 -0.38 5.33 20.10
CA GLU A 135 0.74 5.05 21.00
C GLU A 135 2.08 5.56 20.47
N ARG A 136 2.12 6.04 19.22
CA ARG A 136 3.34 6.50 18.54
C ARG A 136 4.42 5.42 18.53
N ARG A 137 4.04 4.19 18.15
CA ARG A 137 4.94 3.04 18.05
C ARG A 137 4.99 2.53 16.62
N MET A 138 6.16 2.14 16.16
CA MET A 138 6.36 1.53 14.85
C MET A 138 7.06 0.18 15.01
N HIS A 139 6.49 -0.86 14.40
CA HIS A 139 7.09 -2.17 14.26
C HIS A 139 7.66 -2.27 12.85
N ILE A 140 8.97 -2.43 12.73
CA ILE A 140 9.67 -2.48 11.44
C ILE A 140 10.53 -3.74 11.32
N THR A 141 10.57 -4.32 10.13
CA THR A 141 11.50 -5.40 9.80
C THR A 141 12.20 -5.16 8.47
N ARG A 142 13.43 -5.67 8.36
CA ARG A 142 14.25 -5.64 7.14
C ARG A 142 14.16 -7.00 6.45
N GLY A 143 13.65 -7.01 5.24
CA GLY A 143 13.36 -8.20 4.45
C GLY A 143 11.89 -8.63 4.53
N PRO A 144 11.56 -9.80 3.97
CA PRO A 144 10.21 -10.33 4.03
C PRO A 144 9.83 -10.61 5.49
N PRO A 145 8.67 -10.16 5.98
CA PRO A 145 8.30 -10.29 7.39
C PRO A 145 8.15 -11.75 7.86
N CYS A 146 8.12 -12.72 6.95
CA CYS A 146 8.13 -14.14 7.29
C CYS A 146 9.53 -14.71 7.59
N GLN A 147 10.60 -13.96 7.31
CA GLN A 147 12.00 -14.38 7.49
C GLN A 147 12.75 -13.51 8.49
N ALA A 148 12.11 -12.46 9.01
CA ALA A 148 12.71 -11.53 9.94
C ALA A 148 11.71 -11.13 11.03
N GLU A 149 12.23 -10.84 12.21
CA GLU A 149 11.44 -10.35 13.34
C GLU A 149 11.18 -8.85 13.19
N TYR A 150 10.04 -8.40 13.72
CA TYR A 150 9.75 -6.98 13.86
C TYR A 150 10.50 -6.41 15.05
N ARG A 151 11.11 -5.25 14.87
CA ARG A 151 11.67 -4.43 15.93
C ARG A 151 10.74 -3.26 16.19
N GLU A 152 10.42 -3.03 17.45
CA GLU A 152 9.65 -1.87 17.87
C GLU A 152 10.56 -0.64 18.01
N ILE A 153 10.08 0.51 17.56
CA ILE A 153 10.67 1.83 17.80
C ILE A 153 9.57 2.79 18.26
N THR A 154 9.91 3.67 19.21
CA THR A 154 9.02 4.78 19.63
C THR A 154 9.25 5.98 18.73
N LEU A 155 8.17 6.66 18.36
CA LEU A 155 8.19 7.88 17.54
C LEU A 155 8.06 9.10 18.48
N GLU A 156 9.01 10.04 18.37
CA GLU A 156 9.06 11.26 19.19
C GLU A 156 8.09 12.34 18.70
#